data_AF-A0A9P7DHB8-F1
#
_entry.id   AF-A0A9P7DHB8-F1
#
_cell.length_a   1.000
_cell.length_b   1.000
_cell.length_c   1.000
_cell.angle_alpha   90.00
_cell.angle_beta   90.00
_cell.angle_gamma   90.00
#
_symmetry.space_group_name_H-M   'P 1'
#
loop_
_entity.id
_entity.type
_entity.pdbx_description
1 polymer ?
#
loop_
_entity_poly.entity_id
_entity_poly.type
_entity_poly.pdbx_seq_one_letter_code
_entity_poly.pdbx_strand_id
1 'polypeptide(L)'
;MAGSEGIITKWPKAAKTVINCLSAEEREEAEAMAEKWNNEAVLPDIQAEVAESKGADMIEHFATEIFKKAGMRVCILSAWKDSQGKLMLGGDCSHDFNEQFRDGESFIKTRDWDGIIMPEWVEYVGEQFDGEDDGEPQIVKSKKQVAKKLVELDEDANGCLILPDTTGWK
;
A
#
# COMPACT_ATOMS: atom_id res chain seq x y z
N MET A 1 0.58 -15.89 18.07
CA MET A 1 0.10 -14.75 18.88
C MET A 1 0.81 -13.53 18.30
N ALA A 2 0.43 -13.09 17.09
CA ALA A 2 -0.58 -12.05 16.87
C ALA A 2 -0.29 -10.83 17.77
N GLY A 3 0.35 -9.80 17.20
CA GLY A 3 0.51 -8.50 17.83
C GLY A 3 -0.84 -8.10 18.41
N SER A 4 -0.90 -7.97 19.73
CA SER A 4 -2.14 -7.83 20.45
C SER A 4 -2.88 -6.58 19.96
N GLU A 5 -4.19 -6.65 19.81
CA GLU A 5 -5.07 -5.51 19.46
C GLU A 5 -4.82 -4.26 20.35
N GLY A 6 -4.21 -4.45 21.53
CA GLY A 6 -3.74 -3.39 22.40
C GLY A 6 -2.62 -2.52 21.83
N ILE A 7 -1.73 -3.05 20.99
CA ILE A 7 -0.61 -2.30 20.42
C ILE A 7 -1.11 -1.25 19.41
N ILE A 8 -2.03 -1.65 18.53
CA ILE A 8 -2.57 -0.79 17.47
C ILE A 8 -3.42 0.34 18.05
N THR A 9 -4.18 0.06 19.12
CA THR A 9 -5.04 1.07 19.77
C THR A 9 -4.24 2.08 20.62
N LYS A 10 -3.09 1.68 21.16
CA LYS A 10 -2.21 2.56 21.96
C LYS A 10 -1.27 3.43 21.11
N TRP A 11 -0.95 3.02 19.88
CA TRP A 11 0.01 3.69 19.02
C TRP A 11 -0.28 5.18 18.76
N PRO A 12 -1.52 5.61 18.42
CA PRO A 12 -1.81 7.03 18.18
C PRO A 12 -1.55 7.90 19.42
N LYS A 13 -1.79 7.35 20.62
CA LYS A 13 -1.56 8.05 21.88
C LYS A 13 -0.07 8.18 22.20
N ALA A 14 0.70 7.13 21.97
CA ALA A 14 2.15 7.14 22.13
C ALA A 14 2.79 8.12 21.13
N ALA A 15 2.43 8.05 19.85
CA ALA A 15 2.91 8.96 18.82
C ALA A 15 2.60 10.43 19.17
N LYS A 16 1.37 10.72 19.61
CA LYS A 16 0.98 12.07 20.04
C LYS A 16 1.76 12.56 21.26
N THR A 17 2.11 11.67 22.18
CA THR A 17 2.92 12.02 23.36
C THR A 17 4.33 12.38 22.95
N VAL A 18 4.95 11.59 22.05
CA VAL A 18 6.28 11.88 21.50
C VAL A 18 6.29 13.23 20.79
N ILE A 19 5.33 13.48 19.89
CA ILE A 19 5.21 14.75 19.15
C ILE A 19 5.05 15.95 20.10
N ASN A 20 4.30 15.80 21.19
CA ASN A 20 4.12 16.87 22.17
C ASN A 20 5.36 17.13 23.05
N CYS A 21 6.29 16.18 23.13
CA CYS A 21 7.54 16.31 23.86
C CYS A 21 8.68 16.88 23.00
N LEU A 22 8.50 16.97 21.68
CA LEU A 22 9.48 17.56 20.77
C LEU A 22 9.55 19.07 20.99
N SER A 23 10.77 19.61 21.00
CA SER A 23 11.01 21.04 20.92
C SER A 23 10.56 21.61 19.56
N ALA A 24 10.44 22.93 19.46
CA ALA A 24 10.07 23.59 18.21
C ALA A 24 11.08 23.30 17.08
N GLU A 25 12.39 23.24 17.40
CA GLU A 25 13.45 22.90 16.45
C GLU A 25 13.33 21.44 15.98
N GLU A 26 13.16 20.47 16.90
CA GLU A 26 13.01 19.05 16.53
C GLU A 26 11.75 18.80 15.68
N ARG A 27 10.69 19.59 15.90
CA ARG A 27 9.47 19.48 15.10
C ARG A 27 9.66 20.04 13.69
N GLU A 28 10.37 21.16 13.55
CA GLU A 28 10.71 21.73 12.24
C GLU A 28 11.63 20.78 11.45
N GLU A 29 12.62 20.17 12.11
CA GLU A 29 13.47 19.15 11.50
C GLU A 29 12.68 17.90 11.07
N ALA A 30 11.73 17.46 11.90
CA ALA A 30 10.86 16.33 11.56
C ALA A 30 9.90 16.65 10.41
N GLU A 31 9.36 17.87 10.35
CA GLU A 31 8.52 18.34 9.24
C GLU A 31 9.33 18.42 7.94
N ALA A 32 10.54 18.97 7.98
CA ALA A 32 11.46 19.00 6.83
C ALA A 32 11.88 17.58 6.38
N MET A 33 12.07 16.66 7.31
CA MET A 33 12.39 15.26 7.01
C MET A 33 11.19 14.54 6.39
N ALA A 34 9.98 14.77 6.91
CA ALA A 34 8.75 14.21 6.34
C ALA A 34 8.49 14.77 4.93
N GLU A 35 8.70 16.07 4.72
CA GLU A 35 8.65 16.68 3.40
C GLU A 35 9.68 16.06 2.46
N LYS A 36 10.92 15.87 2.93
CA LYS A 36 11.96 15.18 2.17
C LYS A 36 11.54 13.75 1.79
N TRP A 37 11.01 12.96 2.72
CA TRP A 37 10.58 11.58 2.44
C TRP A 37 9.33 11.50 1.55
N ASN A 38 8.43 12.48 1.64
CA ASN A 38 7.26 12.55 0.76
C ASN A 38 7.66 12.90 -0.68
N ASN A 39 8.76 13.65 -0.86
CA ASN A 39 9.27 14.07 -2.17
C ASN A 39 10.32 13.10 -2.74
N GLU A 40 11.11 12.45 -1.89
CA GLU A 40 12.03 11.39 -2.27
C GLU A 40 11.23 10.09 -2.47
N ALA A 41 10.74 9.92 -3.69
CA ALA A 41 10.16 8.66 -4.12
C ALA A 41 11.16 7.52 -3.82
N VAL A 42 10.65 6.46 -3.20
CA VAL A 42 11.40 5.22 -2.98
C VAL A 42 11.95 4.74 -4.33
N LEU A 43 13.13 4.10 -4.35
CA LEU A 43 13.74 3.61 -5.60
C LEU A 43 12.73 2.81 -6.45
N PRO A 44 12.70 3.00 -7.79
CA PRO A 44 11.73 2.34 -8.67
C PRO A 44 11.63 0.82 -8.47
N ASP A 45 12.77 0.16 -8.30
CA ASP A 45 12.83 -1.30 -8.09
C ASP A 45 12.08 -1.74 -6.82
N ILE A 46 12.17 -0.94 -5.75
CA ILE A 46 11.49 -1.22 -4.49
C ILE A 46 9.98 -0.91 -4.63
N GLN A 47 9.61 0.14 -5.38
CA GLN A 47 8.20 0.42 -5.67
C GLN A 47 7.56 -0.71 -6.48
N ALA A 48 8.26 -1.19 -7.51
CA ALA A 48 7.86 -2.34 -8.31
C ALA A 48 7.70 -3.59 -7.45
N GLU A 49 8.69 -3.92 -6.62
CA GLU A 49 8.63 -5.08 -5.72
C GLU A 49 7.42 -4.99 -4.77
N VAL A 50 7.18 -3.81 -4.19
CA VAL A 50 6.05 -3.62 -3.28
C VAL A 50 4.72 -3.70 -4.03
N ALA A 51 4.61 -3.10 -5.21
CA ALA A 51 3.40 -3.18 -6.03
C ALA A 51 3.08 -4.63 -6.40
N GLU A 52 4.07 -5.40 -6.84
CA GLU A 52 3.91 -6.81 -7.22
C GLU A 52 3.61 -7.72 -6.02
N SER A 53 4.31 -7.53 -4.91
CA SER A 53 4.23 -8.45 -3.77
C SER A 53 3.11 -8.13 -2.79
N LYS A 54 2.74 -6.85 -2.65
CA LYS A 54 1.82 -6.36 -1.61
C LYS A 54 0.69 -5.49 -2.15
N GLY A 55 0.74 -5.07 -3.41
CA GLY A 55 -0.26 -4.16 -3.98
C GLY A 55 -1.68 -4.70 -3.83
N ALA A 56 -1.92 -5.95 -4.25
CA ALA A 56 -3.23 -6.58 -4.13
C ALA A 56 -3.72 -6.67 -2.67
N ASP A 57 -2.86 -7.10 -1.73
CA ASP A 57 -3.20 -7.19 -0.30
C ASP A 57 -3.55 -5.82 0.30
N MET A 58 -2.79 -4.78 -0.06
CA MET A 58 -3.07 -3.42 0.38
C MET A 58 -4.41 -2.91 -0.14
N ILE A 59 -4.72 -3.18 -1.41
CA ILE A 59 -5.97 -2.79 -2.06
C ILE A 59 -7.15 -3.56 -1.46
N GLU A 60 -7.01 -4.87 -1.22
CA GLU A 60 -8.03 -5.68 -0.55
C GLU A 60 -8.31 -5.18 0.86
N HIS A 61 -7.26 -4.87 1.63
CA HIS A 61 -7.40 -4.30 2.96
C HIS A 61 -8.11 -2.95 2.92
N PHE A 62 -7.74 -2.06 1.99
CA PHE A 62 -8.42 -0.79 1.79
C PHE A 62 -9.91 -0.97 1.49
N ALA A 63 -10.25 -1.82 0.50
CA ALA A 63 -11.62 -2.09 0.10
C ALA A 63 -12.45 -2.64 1.26
N THR A 64 -11.86 -3.56 2.03
CA THR A 64 -12.47 -4.18 3.20
C THR A 64 -12.77 -3.15 4.30
N GLU A 65 -11.80 -2.29 4.62
CA GLU A 65 -11.95 -1.30 5.68
C GLU A 65 -12.98 -0.22 5.31
N ILE A 66 -12.96 0.24 4.06
CA ILE A 66 -13.93 1.21 3.55
C ILE A 66 -15.35 0.62 3.58
N PHE A 67 -15.52 -0.65 3.21
CA PHE A 67 -16.82 -1.31 3.32
C PHE A 67 -17.26 -1.46 4.78
N LYS A 68 -16.38 -1.92 5.68
CA LYS A 68 -16.72 -2.11 7.11
C LYS A 68 -17.10 -0.81 7.80
N LYS A 69 -16.35 0.27 7.55
CA LYS A 69 -16.52 1.55 8.25
C LYS A 69 -17.58 2.43 7.63
N ALA A 70 -17.71 2.43 6.30
CA ALA A 70 -18.57 3.36 5.57
C ALA A 70 -19.63 2.67 4.69
N GLY A 71 -19.66 1.33 4.60
CA GLY A 71 -20.59 0.60 3.72
C GLY A 71 -20.34 0.83 2.23
N MET A 72 -19.21 1.42 1.87
CA MET A 72 -18.87 1.79 0.49
C MET A 72 -18.25 0.60 -0.25
N ARG A 73 -18.69 0.40 -1.48
CA ARG A 73 -18.12 -0.57 -2.42
C ARG A 73 -17.15 0.16 -3.34
N VAL A 74 -15.99 -0.44 -3.59
CA VAL A 74 -14.92 0.15 -4.42
C VAL A 74 -14.45 -0.84 -5.48
N CYS A 75 -14.04 -0.30 -6.61
CA CYS A 75 -13.35 -1.00 -7.69
C CYS A 75 -12.13 -0.14 -8.03
N ILE A 76 -10.94 -0.74 -8.07
CA ILE A 76 -9.68 -0.01 -8.18
C ILE A 76 -8.94 -0.46 -9.42
N LEU A 77 -8.52 0.52 -10.24
CA LEU A 77 -7.57 0.32 -11.31
C LEU A 77 -6.20 0.81 -10.85
N SER A 78 -5.19 0.01 -11.12
CA SER A 78 -3.81 0.30 -10.78
C SER A 78 -2.95 0.21 -12.04
N ALA A 79 -1.82 0.91 -12.02
CA ALA A 79 -0.76 0.78 -13.01
C ALA A 79 0.56 1.12 -12.33
N TRP A 80 1.62 0.41 -12.69
CA TRP A 80 2.97 0.64 -12.17
C TRP A 80 4.01 0.18 -13.18
N LYS A 81 5.27 0.64 -13.04
CA LYS A 81 6.39 0.05 -13.77
C LYS A 81 6.98 -1.09 -12.94
N ASP A 82 7.21 -2.23 -13.56
CA ASP A 82 7.92 -3.34 -12.92
C ASP A 82 9.42 -3.03 -12.73
N SER A 83 10.15 -3.97 -12.12
CA SER A 83 11.59 -3.81 -11.88
C SER A 83 12.44 -3.69 -13.15
N GLN A 84 11.88 -3.98 -14.33
CA GLN A 84 12.52 -3.80 -15.62
C GLN A 84 12.10 -2.50 -16.31
N GLY A 85 11.30 -1.65 -15.65
CA GLY A 85 10.77 -0.42 -16.23
C GLY A 85 9.53 -0.63 -17.09
N LYS A 86 9.06 -1.87 -17.22
CA LYS A 86 7.94 -2.21 -18.08
C LYS A 86 6.63 -1.82 -17.42
N LEU A 87 5.77 -1.18 -18.19
CA LEU A 87 4.46 -0.77 -17.73
C LEU A 87 3.51 -1.96 -17.53
N MET A 88 3.02 -2.09 -16.30
CA MET A 88 2.01 -3.04 -15.86
C MET A 88 0.63 -2.39 -15.90
N LEU A 89 -0.24 -2.89 -16.77
CA LEU A 89 -1.62 -2.45 -16.94
C LEU A 89 -2.51 -3.62 -17.41
N GLY A 90 -3.84 -3.46 -17.36
CA GLY A 90 -4.79 -4.46 -17.86
C GLY A 90 -5.65 -5.09 -16.77
N GLY A 91 -6.32 -6.20 -17.10
CA GLY A 91 -7.24 -6.91 -16.20
C GLY A 91 -6.62 -7.37 -14.88
N ASP A 92 -5.33 -7.72 -14.85
CA ASP A 92 -4.64 -8.11 -13.61
C ASP A 92 -4.29 -6.90 -12.71
N CYS A 93 -4.42 -5.68 -13.25
CA CYS A 93 -4.27 -4.44 -12.49
C CYS A 93 -5.62 -3.84 -12.10
N SER A 94 -6.69 -4.61 -12.27
CA SER A 94 -8.06 -4.27 -11.84
C SER A 94 -8.46 -5.11 -10.63
N HIS A 95 -8.94 -4.43 -9.59
CA HIS A 95 -9.16 -5.02 -8.28
C HIS A 95 -10.59 -4.75 -7.85
N ASP A 96 -11.36 -5.83 -7.74
CA ASP A 96 -12.76 -5.80 -7.33
C ASP A 96 -13.04 -6.93 -6.34
N PHE A 97 -13.22 -6.53 -5.08
CA PHE A 97 -13.47 -7.43 -3.96
C PHE A 97 -14.95 -7.42 -3.53
N ASN A 98 -15.84 -6.82 -4.33
CA ASN A 98 -17.23 -6.60 -3.91
C ASN A 98 -18.02 -7.89 -3.67
N GLU A 99 -17.65 -8.99 -4.34
CA GLU A 99 -18.24 -10.33 -4.09
C GLU A 99 -17.92 -10.88 -2.70
N GLN A 100 -16.86 -10.40 -2.06
CA GLN A 100 -16.52 -10.81 -0.70
C GLN A 100 -17.45 -10.14 0.34
N PHE A 101 -18.22 -9.12 -0.07
CA PHE A 101 -19.01 -8.29 0.83
C PHE A 101 -20.52 -8.54 0.67
N ARG A 102 -21.06 -9.39 1.55
CA ARG A 102 -22.49 -9.75 1.63
C ARG A 102 -23.00 -10.34 0.30
N ASP A 103 -24.08 -9.78 -0.23
CA ASP A 103 -24.74 -10.04 -1.51
C ASP A 103 -24.19 -9.14 -2.64
N GLY A 104 -22.97 -8.62 -2.48
CA GLY A 104 -22.32 -7.81 -3.51
C GLY A 104 -22.01 -8.61 -4.76
N GLU A 105 -22.24 -8.00 -5.92
CA GLU A 105 -21.80 -8.52 -7.21
C GLU A 105 -20.51 -7.82 -7.63
N SER A 106 -19.61 -8.53 -8.30
CA SER A 106 -18.44 -7.90 -8.91
C SER A 106 -18.88 -6.99 -10.05
N PHE A 107 -18.46 -5.74 -9.99
CA PHE A 107 -18.60 -4.79 -11.08
C PHE A 107 -17.87 -5.29 -12.33
N ILE A 108 -16.63 -5.77 -12.17
CA ILE A 108 -15.76 -6.26 -13.26
C ILE A 108 -16.38 -7.46 -13.98
N LYS A 109 -17.06 -8.37 -13.26
CA LYS A 109 -17.65 -9.57 -13.86
C LYS A 109 -19.06 -9.36 -14.41
N THR A 110 -19.80 -8.38 -13.91
CA THR A 110 -21.20 -8.16 -14.31
C THR A 110 -21.37 -7.10 -15.40
N ARG A 111 -20.34 -6.29 -15.65
CA ARG A 111 -20.37 -5.20 -16.63
C ARG A 111 -19.31 -5.40 -17.71
N ASP A 112 -19.63 -4.95 -18.91
CA ASP A 112 -18.68 -4.86 -20.02
C ASP A 112 -17.76 -3.66 -19.80
N TRP A 113 -16.89 -3.76 -18.80
CA TRP A 113 -15.99 -2.69 -18.41
C TRP A 113 -14.69 -2.68 -19.25
N ASP A 114 -14.30 -3.84 -19.78
CA ASP A 114 -13.14 -4.00 -20.67
C ASP A 114 -13.35 -3.25 -21.99
N GLY A 115 -14.58 -3.20 -22.50
CA GLY A 115 -14.92 -2.40 -23.68
C GLY A 115 -15.15 -0.90 -23.41
N ILE A 116 -15.35 -0.48 -22.15
CA ILE A 116 -15.82 0.88 -21.81
C ILE A 116 -14.75 1.70 -21.08
N ILE A 117 -14.11 1.13 -20.06
CA ILE A 117 -13.23 1.86 -19.14
C ILE A 117 -11.76 1.58 -19.45
N MET A 118 -11.44 0.36 -19.85
CA MET A 118 -10.05 -0.02 -20.13
C MET A 118 -9.38 0.80 -21.23
N PRO A 119 -10.02 1.15 -22.37
CA PRO A 119 -9.35 1.93 -23.41
C PRO A 119 -8.85 3.29 -22.91
N GLU A 120 -9.71 4.03 -22.21
CA GLU A 120 -9.37 5.33 -21.61
C GLU A 120 -8.29 5.18 -20.52
N TRP A 121 -8.38 4.12 -19.71
CA TRP A 121 -7.37 3.85 -18.68
C TRP A 121 -5.99 3.57 -19.29
N VAL A 122 -5.93 2.76 -20.34
CA VAL A 122 -4.67 2.47 -21.05
C VAL A 122 -4.08 3.74 -21.66
N GLU A 123 -4.91 4.57 -22.30
CA GLU A 123 -4.47 5.85 -22.88
C GLU A 123 -3.91 6.78 -21.81
N TYR A 124 -4.65 7.02 -20.73
CA TYR A 124 -4.21 7.84 -19.62
C TYR A 124 -2.89 7.34 -19.01
N VAL A 125 -2.79 6.04 -18.71
CA VAL A 125 -1.58 5.46 -18.12
C VAL A 125 -0.41 5.58 -19.09
N GLY A 126 -0.62 5.36 -20.40
CA GLY A 126 0.39 5.60 -21.43
C GLY A 126 0.94 7.02 -21.35
N GLU A 127 0.09 8.03 -21.35
CA GLU A 127 0.50 9.44 -21.24
C GLU A 127 1.26 9.76 -19.95
N GLN A 128 0.87 9.15 -18.82
CA GLN A 128 1.52 9.44 -17.53
C GLN A 128 2.86 8.70 -17.35
N PHE A 129 3.03 7.55 -18.00
CA PHE A 129 4.22 6.70 -17.84
C PHE A 129 5.17 6.72 -19.04
N ASP A 130 4.81 7.39 -20.14
CA ASP A 130 5.65 7.67 -21.32
C ASP A 130 6.80 8.63 -20.99
N GLY A 131 7.77 8.09 -20.25
CA GLY A 131 9.18 8.42 -20.33
C GLY A 131 9.93 7.13 -20.66
N GLU A 132 10.46 7.06 -21.89
CA GLU A 132 11.38 6.06 -22.47
C GLU A 132 11.18 4.59 -22.02
N ASP A 133 10.29 3.83 -22.67
CA ASP A 133 10.47 2.36 -22.78
C ASP A 133 9.75 1.79 -24.03
N ASP A 134 10.50 1.09 -24.88
CA ASP A 134 10.10 0.53 -26.18
C ASP A 134 9.48 -0.89 -26.05
N GLY A 135 8.67 -1.12 -25.02
CA GLY A 135 8.19 -2.47 -24.65
C GLY A 135 6.67 -2.64 -24.64
N GLU A 136 6.14 -3.61 -25.38
CA GLU A 136 4.70 -3.96 -25.33
C GLU A 136 4.27 -4.50 -23.94
N PRO A 137 3.11 -4.07 -23.40
CA PRO A 137 2.58 -4.53 -22.12
C PRO A 137 2.34 -6.05 -22.09
N GLN A 138 2.57 -6.71 -20.95
CA GLN A 138 2.24 -8.13 -20.79
C GLN A 138 1.39 -8.41 -19.54
N ILE A 139 0.49 -9.37 -19.70
CA ILE A 139 -0.49 -9.88 -18.73
C ILE A 139 0.19 -10.97 -17.88
N VAL A 140 0.16 -10.87 -16.54
CA VAL A 140 0.96 -11.73 -15.64
C VAL A 140 0.08 -12.59 -14.74
N LYS A 141 0.34 -13.91 -14.70
CA LYS A 141 -0.37 -14.87 -13.84
C LYS A 141 0.36 -15.15 -12.53
N SER A 142 -0.40 -15.27 -11.45
CA SER A 142 0.08 -15.37 -10.07
C SER A 142 0.83 -16.68 -9.74
N LYS A 143 1.82 -16.60 -8.83
CA LYS A 143 2.41 -17.73 -8.10
C LYS A 143 2.30 -17.53 -6.58
N LYS A 144 2.15 -18.64 -5.85
CA LYS A 144 1.88 -18.67 -4.40
C LYS A 144 3.18 -18.56 -3.58
N GLN A 145 3.25 -17.67 -2.60
CA GLN A 145 4.39 -17.53 -1.67
C GLN A 145 4.02 -17.68 -0.19
N VAL A 146 5.06 -17.99 0.61
CA VAL A 146 5.04 -18.46 2.00
C VAL A 146 5.45 -17.34 2.96
N ALA A 147 4.80 -17.24 4.12
CA ALA A 147 4.96 -16.16 5.11
C ALA A 147 6.32 -16.16 5.85
N LYS A 148 6.85 -14.97 6.15
CA LYS A 148 7.99 -14.73 7.05
C LYS A 148 7.53 -14.25 8.45
N LYS A 149 8.39 -14.45 9.46
CA LYS A 149 8.09 -14.26 10.89
C LYS A 149 8.38 -12.82 11.37
N LEU A 150 7.48 -12.26 12.19
CA LEU A 150 7.57 -10.91 12.79
C LEU A 150 8.60 -10.82 13.94
N VAL A 151 9.15 -9.61 14.15
CA VAL A 151 10.00 -9.22 15.29
C VAL A 151 9.13 -8.86 16.50
N GLU A 152 9.54 -9.26 17.70
CA GLU A 152 8.85 -8.98 18.98
C GLU A 152 9.35 -7.65 19.58
N LEU A 153 8.45 -6.86 20.18
CA LEU A 153 8.73 -5.56 20.81
C LEU A 153 8.40 -5.62 22.32
N ASP A 154 9.25 -5.03 23.16
CA ASP A 154 9.09 -5.00 24.62
C ASP A 154 8.23 -3.81 25.11
N GLU A 155 7.68 -3.88 26.33
CA GLU A 155 6.91 -2.80 26.99
C GLU A 155 7.59 -2.32 28.30
N ASP A 156 7.50 -1.02 28.61
CA ASP A 156 7.96 -0.44 29.87
C ASP A 156 6.94 -0.63 31.02
N ALA A 157 7.30 -0.19 32.22
CA ALA A 157 6.43 -0.29 33.41
C ALA A 157 5.08 0.43 33.28
N ASN A 158 4.92 1.32 32.29
CA ASN A 158 3.69 2.04 31.99
C ASN A 158 2.92 1.44 30.80
N GLY A 159 3.39 0.31 30.25
CA GLY A 159 2.80 -0.35 29.09
C GLY A 159 3.02 0.40 27.77
N CYS A 160 4.07 1.23 27.70
CA CYS A 160 4.54 1.89 26.49
C CYS A 160 5.59 1.00 25.79
N LEU A 161 5.52 0.94 24.47
CA LEU A 161 6.46 0.14 23.68
C LEU A 161 7.87 0.73 23.77
N ILE A 162 8.84 -0.12 24.11
CA ILE A 162 10.26 0.20 24.10
C ILE A 162 10.79 -0.14 22.70
N LEU A 163 11.29 0.86 21.99
CA LEU A 163 12.01 0.60 20.75
C LEU A 163 13.33 -0.11 21.09
N PRO A 164 13.68 -1.20 20.38
CA PRO A 164 14.94 -1.89 20.60
C PRO A 164 16.11 -0.95 20.30
N ASP A 165 17.19 -1.09 21.08
CA ASP A 165 18.42 -0.33 20.89
C ASP A 165 19.02 -0.61 19.50
N THR A 166 19.09 0.42 18.66
CA THR A 166 19.51 0.31 17.25
C THR A 166 21.03 0.27 17.06
N THR A 167 21.81 0.26 18.15
CA THR A 167 23.29 0.33 18.10
C THR A 167 23.96 -0.90 17.45
N GLY A 168 23.20 -1.90 16.99
CA GLY A 168 23.72 -3.14 16.38
C GLY A 168 23.11 -3.57 15.04
N TRP A 169 22.28 -2.74 14.40
CA TRP A 169 21.69 -3.10 13.10
C TRP A 169 22.75 -2.87 11.99
N LYS A 170 23.43 -3.95 11.58
CA LYS A 170 24.30 -4.00 10.39
C LYS A 170 23.60 -4.70 9.24
#